data_AF-A0A7C1N972-F1
#
_entry.id   AF-A0A7C1N972-F1
#
_cell.length_a   1.000
_cell.length_b   1.000
_cell.length_c   1.000
_cell.angle_alpha   90.00
_cell.angle_beta   90.00
_cell.angle_gamma   90.00
#
_symmetry.space_group_name_H-M   'P 1'
#
loop_
_entity.id
_entity.type
_entity.pdbx_description
1 polymer ?
#
loop_
_entity_poly.entity_id
_entity_poly.type
_entity_poly.pdbx_seq_one_letter_code
_entity_poly.pdbx_strand_id
1 'polypeptide(L)'
;MSFEGTSLKWSKYEKFVSEFGKWAWILGILSGIINLIWGLYTIITLASLPSGLGIYAMDASIWLILSGIFAILISYLIIKPKFSEKCAIQDWSFLLENWIILLGNFRFPWMLFWGIIMCIFGYGWGGIPILIPSILLLFAGPIKFEWSTKG
;
A
#
# COMPACT_ATOMS: atom_id res chain seq x y z
N MET A 1 -29.49 14.86 -4.03
CA MET A 1 -28.94 14.07 -5.15
C MET A 1 -29.02 12.61 -4.74
N SER A 2 -29.87 11.83 -5.40
CA SER A 2 -30.16 10.43 -5.10
C SER A 2 -28.96 9.55 -5.44
N PHE A 3 -28.40 8.85 -4.46
CA PHE A 3 -27.47 7.75 -4.69
C PHE A 3 -28.26 6.57 -5.27
N GLU A 4 -28.49 6.60 -6.58
CA GLU A 4 -28.92 5.43 -7.33
C GLU A 4 -27.79 4.41 -7.33
N GLY A 5 -28.05 3.26 -6.70
CA GLY A 5 -27.36 2.02 -7.05
C GLY A 5 -26.09 1.72 -6.29
N THR A 6 -26.06 1.88 -4.97
CA THR A 6 -25.14 1.06 -4.17
C THR A 6 -25.50 -0.40 -4.44
N SER A 7 -24.66 -1.14 -5.18
CA SER A 7 -24.93 -2.55 -5.40
C SER A 7 -25.08 -3.21 -4.03
N LEU A 8 -26.09 -4.07 -3.84
CA LEU A 8 -26.39 -4.72 -2.55
C LEU A 8 -25.20 -5.55 -2.01
N LYS A 9 -24.20 -5.79 -2.88
CA LYS A 9 -22.90 -6.40 -2.57
C LYS A 9 -21.92 -5.40 -1.97
N TRP A 10 -21.81 -4.17 -2.51
CA TRP A 10 -20.85 -3.16 -2.04
C TRP A 10 -21.09 -2.76 -0.58
N SER A 11 -22.35 -2.58 -0.17
CA SER A 11 -22.70 -2.16 1.19
C SER A 11 -22.15 -3.08 2.28
N LYS A 12 -21.91 -4.37 1.97
CA LYS A 12 -21.28 -5.33 2.88
C LYS A 12 -19.78 -5.13 3.05
N TYR A 13 -19.10 -4.64 2.01
CA TYR A 13 -17.65 -4.46 1.98
C TYR A 13 -17.22 -3.02 2.30
N GLU A 14 -18.10 -2.05 2.08
CA GLU A 14 -17.81 -0.62 2.22
C GLU A 14 -17.18 -0.26 3.56
N LYS A 15 -17.80 -0.70 4.67
CA LYS A 15 -17.27 -0.45 6.02
C LYS A 15 -15.89 -1.08 6.20
N PHE A 16 -15.68 -2.30 5.70
CA PHE A 16 -14.40 -2.98 5.78
C PHE A 16 -13.32 -2.26 4.96
N VAL A 17 -13.61 -1.89 3.71
CA VAL A 17 -12.67 -1.14 2.85
C VAL A 17 -12.31 0.20 3.49
N SER A 18 -13.30 0.93 4.02
CA SER A 18 -13.09 2.22 4.66
C SER A 18 -12.22 2.09 5.91
N GLU A 19 -12.58 1.21 6.85
CA GLU A 19 -11.81 1.03 8.09
C GLU A 19 -10.41 0.48 7.80
N PHE A 20 -10.30 -0.58 6.99
CA PHE A 20 -9.02 -1.20 6.71
C PHE A 20 -8.09 -0.28 5.91
N GLY A 21 -8.62 0.42 4.90
CA GLY A 21 -7.88 1.40 4.11
C GLY A 21 -7.44 2.62 4.92
N LYS A 22 -8.27 3.09 5.87
CA LYS A 22 -7.95 4.21 6.77
C LYS A 22 -6.71 3.94 7.62
N TRP A 23 -6.51 2.70 8.07
CA TRP A 23 -5.36 2.31 8.90
C TRP A 23 -4.14 1.85 8.08
N ALA A 24 -4.25 1.78 6.75
CA ALA A 24 -3.19 1.25 5.89
C ALA A 24 -1.84 1.96 6.06
N TRP A 25 -1.84 3.29 6.19
CA TRP A 25 -0.60 4.05 6.39
C TRP A 25 0.09 3.75 7.73
N ILE A 26 -0.67 3.48 8.80
CA ILE A 26 -0.10 3.11 10.11
C ILE A 26 0.54 1.74 10.03
N LEU A 27 -0.13 0.77 9.39
CA LEU A 27 0.42 -0.56 9.19
C LEU A 27 1.69 -0.52 8.32
N GLY A 28 1.73 0.34 7.30
CA GLY A 28 2.93 0.56 6.50
C GLY A 28 4.09 1.20 7.29
N ILE A 29 3.81 2.16 8.19
CA ILE A 29 4.83 2.72 9.09
C ILE A 29 5.34 1.65 10.07
N LEU A 30 4.44 0.88 10.69
CA LEU A 30 4.82 -0.21 11.59
C LEU A 30 5.70 -1.23 10.87
N SER A 31 5.39 -1.53 9.62
CA SER A 31 6.23 -2.39 8.77
C SER A 31 7.61 -1.83 8.58
N GLY A 32 7.72 -0.53 8.28
CA GLY A 32 9.02 0.09 8.14
C GLY A 32 9.83 0.15 9.44
N ILE A 33 9.18 0.38 10.59
CA ILE A 33 9.83 0.35 11.90
C ILE A 33 10.37 -1.05 12.22
N ILE A 34 9.57 -2.09 11.97
CA ILE A 34 10.00 -3.48 12.19
C ILE A 34 11.21 -3.82 11.30
N ASN A 35 11.19 -3.43 10.03
CA ASN A 35 12.32 -3.65 9.12
C ASN A 35 13.58 -2.91 9.57
N LEU A 36 13.46 -1.68 10.06
CA LEU A 36 14.57 -0.93 10.64
C LEU A 36 15.18 -1.64 11.85
N ILE A 37 14.33 -2.07 12.80
CA ILE A 37 14.78 -2.77 14.01
C ILE A 37 15.49 -4.08 13.63
N TRP A 38 14.90 -4.88 12.74
CA TRP A 38 15.51 -6.13 12.27
C TRP A 38 16.81 -5.90 11.48
N GLY A 39 16.86 -4.88 10.63
CA GLY A 39 18.07 -4.52 9.90
C GLY A 39 19.21 -4.12 10.83
N LEU A 40 18.94 -3.29 11.83
CA LEU A 40 19.93 -2.89 12.84
C LEU A 40 20.38 -4.07 13.72
N TYR A 41 19.42 -4.89 14.18
CA TYR A 41 19.71 -6.08 14.96
C TYR A 41 20.63 -7.04 14.20
N THR A 42 20.32 -7.32 12.93
CA THR A 42 21.12 -8.23 12.10
C THR A 42 22.53 -7.69 11.85
N ILE A 43 22.70 -6.38 11.62
CA ILE A 43 24.04 -5.76 11.54
C ILE A 43 24.86 -6.01 12.79
N ILE A 44 24.29 -5.80 13.98
CA ILE A 44 24.99 -6.00 15.26
C ILE A 44 25.41 -7.47 15.40
N THR A 45 24.50 -8.41 15.10
CA THR A 45 24.80 -9.84 15.20
C THR A 45 25.86 -10.29 14.18
N LEU A 46 25.81 -9.80 12.95
CA LEU A 46 26.75 -10.18 11.89
C LEU A 46 28.13 -9.56 12.08
N ALA A 47 28.19 -8.35 12.64
CA ALA A 47 29.46 -7.71 13.03
C ALA A 47 30.21 -8.46 14.14
N SER A 48 29.51 -9.35 14.85
CA SER A 48 30.07 -10.18 15.92
C SER A 48 30.71 -11.49 15.40
N LEU A 49 30.58 -11.80 14.10
CA LEU A 49 31.11 -13.04 13.52
C LEU A 49 32.61 -12.92 13.16
N PRO A 50 33.40 -14.01 13.32
CA PRO A 50 34.79 -14.05 12.88
C PRO A 50 34.97 -13.75 11.39
N SER A 51 36.08 -13.06 11.08
CA SER A 51 36.42 -12.38 9.82
C SER A 51 35.91 -12.99 8.52
N GLY A 52 35.19 -12.17 7.73
CA GLY A 52 34.93 -12.36 6.30
C GLY A 52 33.48 -12.73 5.95
N LEU A 53 32.84 -13.59 6.74
CA LEU A 53 31.46 -14.06 6.46
C LEU A 53 30.39 -13.00 6.78
N GLY A 54 30.63 -12.14 7.77
CA GLY A 54 29.67 -11.12 8.19
C GLY A 54 29.40 -10.03 7.13
N ILE A 55 30.43 -9.65 6.34
CA ILE A 55 30.32 -8.56 5.37
C ILE A 55 29.46 -8.96 4.16
N TYR A 56 29.59 -10.21 3.67
CA TYR A 56 28.77 -10.70 2.56
C TYR A 56 27.31 -10.96 2.95
N ALA A 57 27.03 -11.13 4.24
CA ALA A 57 25.68 -11.32 4.77
C ALA A 57 24.97 -10.00 5.15
N MET A 58 25.64 -8.85 5.00
CA MET A 58 25.08 -7.53 5.35
C MET A 58 24.16 -6.93 4.28
N ASP A 59 24.14 -7.50 3.07
CA ASP A 59 23.30 -7.07 1.96
C ASP A 59 21.82 -7.07 2.34
N ALA A 60 21.34 -8.16 2.97
CA ALA A 60 19.98 -8.30 3.44
C ALA A 60 19.64 -7.27 4.55
N SER A 61 20.60 -6.98 5.44
CA SER A 61 20.41 -6.00 6.50
C SER A 61 20.33 -4.57 5.98
N ILE A 62 21.19 -4.21 5.01
CA ILE A 62 21.15 -2.91 4.35
C ILE A 62 19.82 -2.75 3.60
N TRP A 63 19.38 -3.79 2.89
CA TRP A 63 18.09 -3.79 2.21
C TRP A 63 16.91 -3.62 3.19
N LEU A 64 16.93 -4.28 4.35
CA LEU A 64 15.91 -4.10 5.41
C LEU A 64 15.83 -2.65 5.88
N ILE A 65 16.99 -2.00 6.11
CA ILE A 65 17.02 -0.61 6.56
C ILE A 65 16.45 0.32 5.49
N LEU A 66 16.94 0.20 4.25
CA LEU A 66 16.45 1.01 3.14
C LEU A 66 14.94 0.80 2.94
N SER A 67 14.51 -0.46 2.92
CA SER A 67 13.10 -0.83 2.80
C SER A 67 12.25 -0.23 3.91
N GLY A 68 12.76 -0.23 5.15
CA GLY A 68 12.08 0.37 6.28
C GLY A 68 11.89 1.88 6.13
N ILE A 69 12.94 2.60 5.68
CA ILE A 69 12.88 4.04 5.40
C ILE A 69 11.86 4.33 4.30
N PHE A 70 11.94 3.61 3.17
CA PHE A 70 11.02 3.80 2.04
C PHE A 70 9.57 3.52 2.44
N ALA A 71 9.31 2.43 3.18
CA ALA A 71 7.98 2.09 3.65
C ALA A 71 7.37 3.20 4.54
N ILE A 72 8.16 3.78 5.46
CA ILE A 72 7.72 4.89 6.31
C ILE A 72 7.42 6.13 5.47
N LEU A 73 8.34 6.52 4.58
CA LEU A 73 8.19 7.72 3.75
C LEU A 73 6.99 7.62 2.82
N ILE A 74 6.83 6.50 2.10
CA ILE A 74 5.70 6.28 1.20
C ILE A 74 4.39 6.24 1.99
N SER A 75 4.38 5.58 3.15
CA SER A 75 3.19 5.48 3.99
C SER A 75 2.73 6.85 4.47
N TYR A 76 3.65 7.70 4.91
CA TYR A 76 3.33 9.03 5.42
C TYR A 76 3.02 10.05 4.31
N LEU A 77 3.83 10.08 3.23
CA LEU A 77 3.75 11.11 2.20
C LEU A 77 2.71 10.79 1.10
N ILE A 78 2.39 9.51 0.90
CA ILE A 78 1.55 9.08 -0.22
C ILE A 78 0.32 8.33 0.27
N ILE A 79 0.50 7.23 1.01
CA ILE A 79 -0.63 6.38 1.42
C ILE A 79 -1.58 7.13 2.33
N LYS A 80 -1.06 7.85 3.34
CA LYS A 80 -1.89 8.64 4.25
C LYS A 80 -2.79 9.64 3.49
N PRO A 81 -2.26 10.63 2.73
CA PRO A 81 -3.10 11.65 2.12
C PRO A 81 -3.90 11.17 0.91
N LYS A 82 -3.37 10.25 0.10
CA LYS A 82 -4.02 9.86 -1.18
C LYS A 82 -4.89 8.62 -1.06
N PHE A 83 -4.62 7.74 -0.11
CA PHE A 83 -5.39 6.51 0.05
C PHE A 83 -6.18 6.50 1.35
N SER A 84 -5.51 6.54 2.50
CA SER A 84 -6.16 6.33 3.80
C SER A 84 -7.15 7.43 4.17
N GLU A 85 -6.82 8.69 3.93
CA GLU A 85 -7.76 9.80 4.15
C GLU A 85 -8.98 9.69 3.23
N LYS A 86 -8.78 9.27 1.97
CA LYS A 86 -9.84 9.07 0.99
C LYS A 86 -10.74 7.88 1.34
N CYS A 87 -10.18 6.78 1.85
CA CYS A 87 -10.95 5.68 2.42
C CYS A 87 -11.75 6.12 3.66
N ALA A 88 -11.18 6.98 4.52
CA ALA A 88 -11.84 7.45 5.74
C ALA A 88 -13.06 8.33 5.45
N ILE A 89 -13.00 9.17 4.41
CA ILE A 89 -14.13 10.01 3.98
C ILE A 89 -14.97 9.36 2.87
N GLN A 90 -14.65 8.12 2.48
CA GLN A 90 -15.37 7.36 1.45
C GLN A 90 -15.41 8.05 0.08
N ASP A 91 -14.34 8.75 -0.30
CA ASP A 91 -14.18 9.42 -1.59
C ASP A 91 -13.74 8.41 -2.66
N TRP A 92 -14.68 7.54 -3.04
CA TRP A 92 -14.46 6.44 -3.97
C TRP A 92 -14.20 6.92 -5.41
N SER A 93 -14.83 8.01 -5.83
CA SER A 93 -14.58 8.63 -7.14
C SER A 93 -13.14 9.11 -7.23
N PHE A 94 -12.57 9.74 -6.19
CA PHE A 94 -11.15 10.08 -6.23
C PHE A 94 -10.25 8.85 -6.43
N LEU A 95 -10.48 7.77 -5.67
CA LEU A 95 -9.64 6.56 -5.73
C LEU A 95 -9.75 5.81 -7.06
N LEU A 96 -10.93 5.80 -7.68
CA LEU A 96 -11.21 5.05 -8.91
C LEU A 96 -11.03 5.89 -10.18
N GLU A 97 -11.24 7.20 -10.13
CA GLU A 97 -11.27 8.04 -11.33
C GLU A 97 -10.11 9.01 -11.40
N ASN A 98 -9.76 9.64 -10.28
CA ASN A 98 -8.75 10.71 -10.26
C ASN A 98 -7.35 10.20 -9.92
N TRP A 99 -7.25 9.16 -9.09
CA TRP A 99 -5.97 8.59 -8.67
C TRP A 99 -5.54 7.43 -9.58
N ILE A 100 -5.35 7.76 -10.86
CA ILE A 100 -4.94 6.83 -11.91
C ILE A 100 -3.71 7.33 -12.68
N ILE A 101 -3.05 6.41 -13.39
CA ILE A 101 -2.04 6.66 -14.41
C ILE A 101 -2.66 6.35 -15.76
N LEU A 102 -2.49 7.24 -16.73
CA LEU A 102 -2.84 6.99 -18.12
C LEU A 102 -1.61 6.47 -18.87
N LEU A 103 -1.71 5.25 -19.39
CA LEU A 103 -0.71 4.62 -20.24
C LEU A 103 -1.32 4.44 -21.64
N GLY A 104 -1.29 5.52 -22.43
CA GLY A 104 -2.06 5.59 -23.67
C GLY A 104 -3.56 5.59 -23.39
N ASN A 105 -4.27 4.57 -23.89
CA ASN A 105 -5.70 4.39 -23.59
C ASN A 105 -5.97 3.61 -22.30
N PHE A 106 -4.94 3.01 -21.69
CA PHE A 106 -5.11 2.17 -20.50
C PHE A 106 -5.08 3.02 -19.22
N ARG A 107 -6.05 2.79 -18.33
CA ARG A 107 -6.17 3.43 -17.02
C ARG A 107 -5.66 2.49 -15.94
N PHE A 108 -4.51 2.80 -15.34
CA PHE A 108 -3.93 2.02 -14.26
C PHE A 108 -4.19 2.68 -12.88
N PRO A 109 -4.82 1.99 -11.91
CA PRO A 109 -5.05 2.55 -10.58
C PRO A 109 -3.76 2.77 -9.79
N TRP A 110 -3.50 4.00 -9.32
CA TRP A 110 -2.32 4.27 -8.48
C TRP A 110 -2.34 3.48 -7.17
N MET A 111 -3.53 3.19 -6.63
CA MET A 111 -3.66 2.40 -5.40
C MET A 111 -3.08 0.98 -5.54
N LEU A 112 -3.20 0.36 -6.72
CA LEU A 112 -2.55 -0.93 -6.99
C LEU A 112 -1.03 -0.78 -7.10
N PHE A 113 -0.56 0.24 -7.83
CA PHE A 113 0.87 0.54 -7.94
C PHE A 113 1.50 0.67 -6.56
N TRP A 114 0.96 1.56 -5.73
CA TRP A 114 1.51 1.83 -4.41
C TRP A 114 1.34 0.66 -3.45
N GLY A 115 0.27 -0.12 -3.56
CA GLY A 115 0.11 -1.36 -2.81
C GLY A 115 1.22 -2.37 -3.13
N ILE A 116 1.58 -2.55 -4.41
CA ILE A 116 2.68 -3.43 -4.83
C ILE A 116 4.03 -2.91 -4.32
N ILE A 117 4.28 -1.60 -4.45
CA ILE A 117 5.50 -0.98 -3.93
C ILE A 117 5.61 -1.19 -2.41
N MET A 118 4.52 -1.03 -1.67
CA MET A 118 4.47 -1.28 -0.23
C MET A 118 4.61 -2.77 0.12
N CYS A 119 4.23 -3.70 -0.77
CA CYS A 119 4.56 -5.11 -0.59
C CYS A 119 6.07 -5.38 -0.76
N ILE A 120 6.74 -4.71 -1.69
CA ILE A 120 8.18 -4.89 -1.90
C ILE A 120 8.97 -4.36 -0.70
N PHE A 121 8.71 -3.11 -0.29
CA PHE A 121 9.45 -2.47 0.80
C PHE A 121 8.91 -2.79 2.20
N GLY A 122 7.66 -3.23 2.31
CA GLY A 122 7.02 -3.66 3.55
C GLY A 122 6.96 -5.17 3.73
N TYR A 123 7.77 -5.93 2.98
CA TYR A 123 7.87 -7.39 3.07
C TYR A 123 6.50 -8.11 3.02
N GLY A 124 5.70 -7.73 2.02
CA GLY A 124 4.36 -8.22 1.75
C GLY A 124 3.31 -7.51 2.61
N TRP A 125 3.41 -7.66 3.92
CA TRP A 125 2.34 -7.25 4.84
C TRP A 125 2.14 -5.74 4.95
N GLY A 126 3.17 -4.93 4.67
CA GLY A 126 3.03 -3.48 4.59
C GLY A 126 2.12 -3.00 3.44
N GLY A 127 1.95 -3.79 2.37
CA GLY A 127 1.12 -3.44 1.22
C GLY A 127 -0.27 -4.09 1.20
N ILE A 128 -0.49 -5.16 1.97
CA ILE A 128 -1.78 -5.86 2.08
C ILE A 128 -2.95 -4.93 2.44
N PRO A 129 -2.80 -4.00 3.41
CA PRO A 129 -3.84 -3.05 3.78
C PRO A 129 -4.24 -2.06 2.67
N ILE A 130 -3.44 -1.97 1.61
CA ILE A 130 -3.72 -1.14 0.43
C ILE A 130 -4.32 -2.03 -0.67
N LEU A 131 -3.70 -3.18 -0.94
CA LEU A 131 -4.09 -4.06 -2.03
C LEU A 131 -5.48 -4.66 -1.81
N ILE A 132 -5.80 -5.14 -0.61
CA ILE A 132 -7.12 -5.76 -0.36
C ILE A 132 -8.25 -4.76 -0.61
N PRO A 133 -8.27 -3.55 -0.01
CA PRO A 133 -9.32 -2.59 -0.31
C PRO A 133 -9.30 -2.12 -1.77
N SER A 134 -8.12 -1.99 -2.39
CA SER A 134 -8.00 -1.60 -3.80
C SER A 134 -8.65 -2.61 -4.74
N ILE A 135 -8.40 -3.91 -4.53
CA ILE A 135 -9.01 -4.98 -5.33
C ILE A 135 -10.52 -4.98 -5.13
N LEU A 136 -11.00 -4.86 -3.88
CA LEU A 136 -12.43 -4.78 -3.61
C LEU A 136 -13.08 -3.56 -4.28
N LEU A 137 -12.43 -2.40 -4.27
CA LEU A 137 -12.92 -1.20 -4.94
C LEU A 137 -13.01 -1.37 -6.46
N LEU A 138 -12.03 -2.04 -7.09
CA LEU A 138 -12.01 -2.21 -8.55
C LEU A 138 -13.07 -3.19 -9.07
N PHE A 139 -13.34 -4.26 -8.32
CA PHE A 139 -14.19 -5.36 -8.79
C PHE A 139 -15.58 -5.41 -8.13
N ALA A 140 -15.71 -4.87 -6.92
CA ALA A 140 -16.95 -4.88 -6.16
C ALA A 140 -17.37 -3.48 -5.67
N GLY A 141 -16.65 -2.43 -6.11
CA GLY A 141 -16.86 -1.06 -5.69
C GLY A 141 -18.23 -0.49 -6.05
N PRO A 142 -18.54 0.71 -5.53
CA PRO A 142 -19.80 1.40 -5.81
C PRO A 142 -19.83 1.97 -7.23
N ILE A 143 -18.66 2.21 -7.82
CA ILE A 143 -18.47 2.76 -9.16
C ILE A 143 -17.73 1.71 -9.98
N LYS A 144 -18.21 1.43 -11.19
CA LYS A 144 -17.54 0.51 -12.11
C LYS A 144 -16.25 1.17 -12.63
N PHE A 145 -15.11 0.58 -12.35
CA PHE A 145 -13.83 1.06 -12.88
C PHE A 145 -13.71 0.74 -14.37
N GLU A 146 -13.45 1.75 -15.19
CA GLU A 146 -13.14 1.58 -16.61
C GLU A 146 -11.64 1.49 -16.82
N TRP A 147 -11.17 0.37 -17.34
CA TRP A 147 -9.75 0.12 -17.62
C TRP A 147 -9.24 0.83 -18.88
N SER A 148 -10.15 1.36 -19.70
CA SER A 148 -9.88 1.99 -20.98
C SER A 148 -10.54 3.36 -21.03
N THR A 149 -9.89 4.33 -21.67
CA THR A 149 -10.49 5.63 -22.01
C THR A 149 -11.35 5.57 -23.27
N LYS A 150 -11.26 4.46 -24.02
CA LYS A 150 -12.19 4.12 -25.10
C LYS A 150 -13.29 3.25 -24.49
N GLY A 151 -14.49 3.82 -24.39
CA GLY A 151 -15.71 3.12 -23.94
C GLY A 151 -16.08 1.95 -24.83
#